data_AF-A0A377BPZ1-F1
#
_entry.id   AF-A0A377BPZ1-F1
#
_cell.length_a   1.000
_cell.length_b   1.000
_cell.length_c   1.000
_cell.angle_alpha   90.00
_cell.angle_beta   90.00
_cell.angle_gamma   90.00
#
_symmetry.space_group_name_H-M   'P 1'
#
loop_
_entity.id
_entity.type
_entity.pdbx_description
1 polymer ?
#
loop_
_entity_poly.entity_id
_entity_poly.type
_entity_poly.pdbx_seq_one_letter_code
_entity_poly.pdbx_strand_id
1 'polypeptide(L)'
;MLILLGYLVVLGTVFGGYLMTGGSLGALYQPAELVIIAGAGIGSFIVGNNGKAIKGTLKALPLLFRRSKYTKAMYMDLLALLYRLMAKSRQMGMFSLERDIENPRESEIFASYPRILADSVMLDFIVDYLRLIISGHMNTFEIEALMDEEIETHESEAEVPANSLALVGDSLPAFGIVAAVMGVVHALGSADRPAAELGALIAHAMVGTFLGILLAYGFISPLASVLRQKSAETSKMMQCVKVTLLSNLNGYAPPIAVEFGRKTLYSSERPSFIELEEHVRAVKNPHNRRQPRKHEESSASDYCRQTTQSQKPRGSTWIVEDCLCRLYDCDDGLFSGDVADLHLQPKRADSDCGVLPDSTGDCGYGRRSHF
;
A
#
# COMPACT_ATOMS: atom_id res chain seq x y z
N MET A 1 -0.30 9.63 12.30
CA MET A 1 0.61 9.40 13.45
C MET A 1 2.07 9.55 13.05
N LEU A 2 2.59 8.79 12.07
CA LEU A 2 4.01 8.87 11.65
C LEU A 2 4.52 10.29 11.36
N ILE A 3 3.73 11.16 10.72
CA ILE A 3 4.10 12.58 10.49
C ILE A 3 4.46 13.30 11.80
N LEU A 4 3.63 13.16 12.84
CA LEU A 4 3.84 13.81 14.14
C LEU A 4 5.06 13.23 14.87
N LEU A 5 5.28 11.91 14.77
CA LEU A 5 6.47 11.27 15.30
C LEU A 5 7.73 11.77 14.59
N GLY A 6 7.71 11.89 13.25
CA GLY A 6 8.79 12.44 12.44
C GLY A 6 9.12 13.89 12.84
N TYR A 7 8.12 14.74 12.99
CA TYR A 7 8.32 16.12 13.46
C TYR A 7 8.88 16.18 14.89
N LEU A 8 8.46 15.31 15.80
CA LEU A 8 9.06 15.23 17.14
C LEU A 8 10.52 14.76 17.10
N VAL A 9 10.88 13.84 16.20
CA VAL A 9 12.27 13.42 16.00
C VAL A 9 13.12 14.54 15.38
N VAL A 10 12.62 15.23 14.34
CA VAL A 10 13.32 16.38 13.72
C VAL A 10 13.54 17.50 14.75
N LEU A 11 12.49 17.92 15.45
CA LEU A 11 12.59 18.95 16.50
C LEU A 11 13.51 18.51 17.64
N GLY A 12 13.36 17.28 18.14
CA GLY A 12 14.13 16.75 19.25
C GLY A 12 15.62 16.59 18.95
N THR A 13 15.98 16.16 17.74
CA THR A 13 17.38 16.03 17.31
C THR A 13 18.04 17.37 16.99
N VAL A 14 17.36 18.26 16.27
CA VAL A 14 17.89 19.59 15.92
C VAL A 14 18.07 20.47 17.16
N PHE A 15 17.01 20.65 17.97
CA PHE A 15 17.10 21.51 19.16
C PHE A 15 17.82 20.82 20.33
N GLY A 16 17.72 19.49 20.46
CA GLY A 16 18.49 18.73 21.44
C GLY A 16 20.00 18.80 21.18
N GLY A 17 20.43 18.63 19.92
CA GLY A 17 21.83 18.80 19.52
C GLY A 17 22.36 20.21 19.78
N TYR A 18 21.56 21.25 19.49
CA TYR A 18 21.92 22.63 19.77
C TYR A 18 22.01 22.96 21.27
N LEU A 19 21.17 22.34 22.11
CA LEU A 19 21.31 22.42 23.57
C LEU A 19 22.56 21.69 24.07
N MET A 20 22.91 20.55 23.48
CA MET A 20 24.12 19.78 23.84
C MET A 20 25.43 20.52 23.51
N THR A 21 25.43 21.42 22.52
CA THR A 21 26.58 22.31 22.25
C THR A 21 26.57 23.59 23.10
N GLY A 22 25.63 23.74 24.04
CA GLY A 22 25.51 24.92 24.91
C GLY A 22 24.76 26.11 24.29
N GLY A 23 24.08 25.91 23.15
CA GLY A 23 23.30 26.94 22.48
C GLY A 23 22.02 27.34 23.24
N SER A 24 21.65 28.62 23.16
CA SER A 24 20.46 29.15 23.83
C SER A 24 19.28 29.29 22.86
N LEU A 25 18.20 28.54 23.08
CA LEU A 25 17.05 28.49 22.14
C LEU A 25 16.41 29.86 21.86
N GLY A 26 16.54 30.82 22.78
CA GLY A 26 16.09 32.20 22.58
C GLY A 26 16.79 32.93 21.43
N ALA A 27 18.05 32.59 21.12
CA ALA A 27 18.78 33.18 20.00
C ALA A 27 18.21 32.77 18.63
N LEU A 28 17.63 31.56 18.55
CA LEU A 28 17.00 31.02 17.34
C LEU A 28 15.57 31.54 17.10
N TYR A 29 14.99 32.28 18.06
CA TYR A 29 13.64 32.82 17.93
C TYR A 29 13.67 34.22 17.31
N GLN A 30 13.67 34.28 15.98
CA GLN A 30 13.69 35.53 15.20
C GLN A 30 12.38 35.71 14.39
N PRO A 31 11.36 36.40 14.96
CA PRO A 31 10.06 36.57 14.28
C PRO A 31 10.15 37.29 12.94
N ALA A 32 11.08 38.24 12.78
CA ALA A 32 11.26 38.99 11.54
C ALA A 32 11.67 38.09 10.37
N GLU A 33 12.61 37.17 10.60
CA GLU A 33 13.06 36.21 9.58
C GLU A 33 11.97 35.20 9.24
N LEU A 34 11.23 34.72 10.24
CA LEU A 34 10.08 33.85 10.02
C LEU A 34 9.02 34.54 9.15
N VAL A 35 8.77 35.84 9.34
CA VAL A 35 7.87 36.64 8.49
C VAL A 35 8.41 36.81 7.08
N ILE A 36 9.71 37.04 6.89
CA ILE A 36 10.34 37.11 5.56
C ILE A 36 10.20 35.76 4.83
N ILE A 37 10.59 34.66 5.49
CA ILE A 37 10.66 33.31 4.90
C ILE A 37 9.26 32.76 4.62
N ALA A 38 8.36 32.78 5.60
CA ALA A 38 7.00 32.28 5.43
C ALA A 38 6.14 33.23 4.58
N GLY A 39 6.34 34.55 4.68
CA GLY A 39 5.65 35.54 3.86
C GLY A 39 6.03 35.43 2.38
N ALA A 40 7.32 35.28 2.06
CA ALA A 40 7.78 35.03 0.70
C ALA A 40 7.36 33.64 0.19
N GLY A 41 7.38 32.61 1.04
CA GLY A 41 6.86 31.28 0.73
C GLY A 41 5.36 31.30 0.36
N ILE A 42 4.53 31.98 1.15
CA ILE A 42 3.10 32.17 0.85
C ILE A 42 2.89 33.06 -0.39
N GLY A 43 3.70 34.10 -0.58
CA GLY A 43 3.65 34.95 -1.77
C GLY A 43 3.98 34.17 -3.05
N SER A 44 5.06 33.38 -3.04
CA SER A 44 5.45 32.54 -4.17
C SER A 44 4.44 31.42 -4.45
N PHE A 45 3.83 30.84 -3.41
CA PHE A 45 2.72 29.90 -3.54
C PHE A 45 1.51 30.54 -4.26
N ILE A 46 1.14 31.77 -3.88
CA ILE A 46 0.03 32.49 -4.52
C ILE A 46 0.35 32.87 -5.98
N VAL A 47 1.57 33.33 -6.27
CA VAL A 47 1.99 33.70 -7.63
C VAL A 47 2.13 32.48 -8.54
N GLY A 48 2.62 31.35 -8.02
CA GLY A 48 2.86 30.12 -8.77
C GLY A 48 1.63 29.23 -8.98
N ASN A 49 0.47 29.56 -8.41
CA ASN A 49 -0.70 28.66 -8.42
C ASN A 49 -2.01 29.38 -8.77
N ASN A 50 -2.84 28.73 -9.58
CA ASN A 50 -4.20 29.20 -9.83
C ASN A 50 -5.14 28.94 -8.62
N GLY A 51 -6.29 29.62 -8.58
CA GLY A 51 -7.25 29.51 -7.48
C GLY A 51 -7.83 28.11 -7.23
N LYS A 52 -7.83 27.20 -8.22
CA LYS A 52 -8.20 25.79 -8.01
C LYS A 52 -7.09 25.06 -7.23
N ALA A 53 -5.84 25.18 -7.67
CA ALA A 53 -4.67 24.56 -7.05
C ALA A 53 -4.47 25.03 -5.59
N ILE A 54 -4.63 26.34 -5.33
CA ILE A 54 -4.60 26.91 -3.97
C ILE A 54 -5.67 26.25 -3.09
N LYS A 55 -6.93 26.18 -3.57
CA LYS A 55 -8.05 25.59 -2.84
C LYS A 55 -7.91 24.08 -2.65
N GLY A 56 -7.30 23.37 -3.60
CA GLY A 56 -6.95 21.95 -3.52
C GLY A 56 -5.91 21.69 -2.44
N THR A 57 -4.79 22.41 -2.46
CA THR A 57 -3.70 22.29 -1.47
C THR A 57 -4.19 22.54 -0.04
N LEU A 58 -4.97 23.61 0.17
CA LEU A 58 -5.55 23.93 1.48
C LEU A 58 -6.55 22.88 1.99
N LYS A 59 -7.26 22.17 1.09
CA LYS A 59 -8.10 21.02 1.44
C LYS A 59 -7.29 19.75 1.73
N ALA A 60 -6.19 19.53 1.00
CA ALA A 60 -5.35 18.35 1.14
C ALA A 60 -4.57 18.33 2.48
N LEU A 61 -4.07 19.48 2.92
CA LEU A 61 -3.23 19.62 4.11
C LEU A 61 -3.82 18.96 5.40
N PRO A 62 -5.09 19.20 5.81
CA PRO A 62 -5.68 18.51 6.96
C PRO A 62 -5.95 17.01 6.72
N LEU A 63 -6.05 16.56 5.47
CA LEU A 63 -6.23 15.14 5.13
C LEU A 63 -4.92 14.35 5.26
N LEU A 64 -3.75 15.01 5.24
CA LEU A 64 -2.45 14.35 5.45
C LEU A 64 -2.33 13.72 6.85
N PHE A 65 -2.84 14.38 7.88
CA PHE A 65 -2.75 13.91 9.27
C PHE A 65 -3.67 12.72 9.58
N ARG A 66 -4.72 12.50 8.79
CA ARG A 66 -5.62 11.33 8.89
C ARG A 66 -4.90 10.05 8.45
N ARG A 67 -5.28 8.90 9.03
CA ARG A 67 -4.82 7.56 8.57
C ARG A 67 -5.27 7.33 7.11
N SER A 68 -4.54 6.53 6.34
CA SER A 68 -5.06 6.02 5.06
C SER A 68 -6.35 5.23 5.28
N LYS A 69 -7.26 5.29 4.30
CA LYS A 69 -8.44 4.42 4.22
C LYS A 69 -8.08 3.04 3.66
N TYR A 70 -7.16 3.01 2.70
CA TYR A 70 -6.89 1.92 1.77
C TYR A 70 -6.03 0.82 2.41
N THR A 71 -6.67 0.10 3.32
CA THR A 71 -6.12 -1.05 4.03
C THR A 71 -6.55 -2.35 3.37
N LYS A 72 -5.86 -3.46 3.69
CA LYS A 72 -6.26 -4.84 3.34
C LYS A 72 -7.75 -5.11 3.54
N ALA A 73 -8.35 -4.57 4.60
CA ALA A 73 -9.79 -4.70 4.89
C ALA A 73 -10.68 -3.92 3.89
N MET A 74 -10.25 -2.76 3.39
CA MET A 74 -10.96 -2.00 2.35
C MET A 74 -10.84 -2.69 0.99
N TYR A 75 -9.67 -3.24 0.65
CA TYR A 75 -9.49 -4.05 -0.55
C TYR A 75 -10.32 -5.34 -0.51
N MET A 76 -10.44 -5.99 0.64
CA MET A 76 -11.30 -7.18 0.83
C MET A 76 -12.78 -6.85 0.63
N ASP A 77 -13.29 -5.77 1.25
CA ASP A 77 -14.64 -5.27 1.01
C ASP A 77 -14.88 -4.99 -0.48
N LEU A 78 -13.92 -4.33 -1.16
CA LEU A 78 -14.05 -3.95 -2.56
C LEU A 78 -14.13 -5.17 -3.48
N LEU A 79 -13.19 -6.11 -3.32
CA LEU A 79 -13.15 -7.35 -4.09
C LEU A 79 -14.43 -8.18 -3.86
N ALA A 80 -15.00 -8.17 -2.65
CA ALA A 80 -16.27 -8.82 -2.34
C ALA A 80 -17.52 -8.04 -2.79
N LEU A 81 -17.48 -6.71 -2.87
CA LEU A 81 -18.53 -5.90 -3.50
C LEU A 81 -18.61 -6.19 -4.99
N LEU A 82 -17.48 -6.07 -5.70
CA LEU A 82 -17.37 -6.37 -7.12
C LEU A 82 -17.80 -7.83 -7.40
N TYR A 83 -17.39 -8.79 -6.56
CA TYR A 83 -17.87 -10.17 -6.65
C TYR A 83 -19.40 -10.27 -6.66
N ARG A 84 -20.10 -9.62 -5.71
CA ARG A 84 -21.56 -9.69 -5.62
C ARG A 84 -22.24 -9.07 -6.83
N LEU A 85 -21.75 -7.93 -7.31
CA LEU A 85 -22.29 -7.24 -8.49
C LEU A 85 -22.11 -8.11 -9.75
N MET A 86 -20.91 -8.63 -10.00
CA MET A 86 -20.62 -9.52 -11.12
C MET A 86 -21.37 -10.85 -11.04
N ALA A 87 -21.52 -11.42 -9.84
CA ALA A 87 -22.29 -12.65 -9.63
C ALA A 87 -23.79 -12.45 -9.86
N LYS A 88 -24.36 -11.33 -9.38
CA LYS A 88 -25.75 -10.95 -9.65
C LYS A 88 -25.99 -10.74 -11.16
N SER A 89 -25.11 -9.99 -11.83
CA SER A 89 -25.17 -9.81 -13.30
C SER A 89 -25.13 -11.14 -14.05
N ARG A 90 -24.20 -12.06 -13.69
CA ARG A 90 -24.12 -13.40 -14.30
C ARG A 90 -25.33 -14.32 -14.02
N GLN A 91 -26.13 -14.06 -12.99
CA GLN A 91 -27.27 -14.89 -12.59
C GLN A 91 -28.63 -14.33 -13.05
N MET A 92 -28.81 -13.01 -13.03
CA MET A 92 -30.09 -12.34 -13.30
C MET A 92 -30.02 -11.33 -14.45
N GLY A 93 -28.91 -11.31 -15.20
CA GLY A 93 -28.67 -10.38 -16.31
C GLY A 93 -28.14 -9.03 -15.84
N MET A 94 -27.45 -8.32 -16.75
CA MET A 94 -26.76 -7.06 -16.45
C MET A 94 -27.73 -5.97 -15.92
N PHE A 95 -28.90 -5.83 -16.55
CA PHE A 95 -29.98 -4.92 -16.12
C PHE A 95 -30.45 -5.13 -14.67
N SER A 96 -30.24 -6.31 -14.07
CA SER A 96 -30.62 -6.53 -12.66
C SER A 96 -29.84 -5.63 -11.69
N LEU A 97 -28.67 -5.10 -12.10
CA LEU A 97 -27.87 -4.15 -11.32
C LEU A 97 -28.36 -2.69 -11.40
N GLU A 98 -29.23 -2.34 -12.34
CA GLU A 98 -29.64 -0.95 -12.60
C GLU A 98 -30.20 -0.26 -11.33
N ARG A 99 -31.08 -0.95 -10.59
CA ARG A 99 -31.58 -0.46 -9.30
C ARG A 99 -30.51 -0.32 -8.22
N ASP A 100 -29.47 -1.17 -8.24
CA ASP A 100 -28.39 -1.10 -7.25
C ASP A 100 -27.45 0.08 -7.50
N ILE A 101 -27.14 0.35 -8.77
CA ILE A 101 -26.20 1.42 -9.14
C ILE A 101 -26.83 2.81 -9.11
N GLU A 102 -28.13 2.92 -9.41
CA GLU A 102 -28.81 4.22 -9.43
C GLU A 102 -29.18 4.70 -8.02
N ASN A 103 -29.33 3.78 -7.06
CA ASN A 103 -29.53 4.10 -5.64
C ASN A 103 -28.62 3.25 -4.71
N PRO A 104 -27.29 3.47 -4.71
CA PRO A 104 -26.35 2.61 -3.96
C PRO A 104 -26.56 2.65 -2.44
N ARG A 105 -27.16 3.71 -1.90
CA ARG A 105 -27.48 3.81 -0.47
C ARG A 105 -28.69 2.96 -0.04
N GLU A 106 -29.54 2.59 -0.99
CA GLU A 106 -30.72 1.73 -0.76
C GLU A 106 -30.47 0.27 -1.20
N SER A 107 -29.42 0.02 -1.99
CA SER A 107 -29.02 -1.33 -2.39
C SER A 107 -28.53 -2.18 -1.21
N GLU A 108 -29.13 -3.36 -1.04
CA GLU A 108 -28.66 -4.38 -0.07
C GLU A 108 -27.20 -4.81 -0.30
N ILE A 109 -26.72 -4.72 -1.55
CA ILE A 109 -25.36 -5.11 -1.93
C ILE A 109 -24.38 -4.06 -1.41
N PHE A 110 -24.56 -2.79 -1.78
CA PHE A 110 -23.67 -1.70 -1.36
C PHE A 110 -23.80 -1.38 0.14
N ALA A 111 -25.00 -1.46 0.73
CA ALA A 111 -25.23 -1.28 2.16
C ALA A 111 -24.46 -2.28 3.04
N SER A 112 -24.05 -3.42 2.47
CA SER A 112 -23.18 -4.39 3.15
C SER A 112 -21.72 -3.92 3.31
N TYR A 113 -21.29 -2.87 2.61
CA TYR A 113 -19.91 -2.37 2.56
C TYR A 113 -19.83 -0.86 2.87
N PRO A 114 -20.13 -0.44 4.13
CA PRO A 114 -20.17 0.97 4.50
C PRO A 114 -18.84 1.72 4.33
N ARG A 115 -17.70 1.01 4.28
CA ARG A 115 -16.39 1.61 3.97
C ARG A 115 -16.29 2.17 2.55
N ILE A 116 -17.01 1.58 1.60
CA ILE A 116 -17.02 2.00 0.19
C ILE A 116 -18.10 3.07 -0.03
N LEU A 117 -19.28 2.92 0.58
CA LEU A 117 -20.31 3.96 0.60
C LEU A 117 -19.85 5.29 1.25
N ALA A 118 -18.83 5.25 2.09
CA ALA A 118 -18.19 6.43 2.69
C ALA A 118 -17.09 7.06 1.79
N ASP A 119 -16.83 6.51 0.61
CA ASP A 119 -15.81 7.00 -0.31
C ASP A 119 -16.38 7.26 -1.71
N SER A 120 -16.85 8.50 -1.93
CA SER A 120 -17.56 8.87 -3.15
C SER A 120 -16.74 8.58 -4.41
N VAL A 121 -15.46 8.95 -4.45
CA VAL A 121 -14.58 8.72 -5.62
C VAL A 121 -14.59 7.25 -6.06
N MET A 122 -14.64 6.31 -5.12
CA MET A 122 -14.67 4.86 -5.41
C MET A 122 -16.08 4.36 -5.73
N LEU A 123 -17.10 4.92 -5.07
CA LEU A 123 -18.50 4.59 -5.32
C LEU A 123 -18.93 5.04 -6.72
N ASP A 124 -18.65 6.31 -7.04
CA ASP A 124 -19.01 6.99 -8.27
C ASP A 124 -18.32 6.28 -9.45
N PHE A 125 -17.01 5.99 -9.36
CA PHE A 125 -16.27 5.18 -10.35
C PHE A 125 -16.89 3.79 -10.59
N ILE A 126 -17.26 3.05 -9.54
CA ILE A 126 -17.90 1.73 -9.69
C ILE A 126 -19.29 1.86 -10.34
N VAL A 127 -20.07 2.86 -9.94
CA VAL A 127 -21.45 3.09 -10.40
C VAL A 127 -21.49 3.54 -11.86
N ASP A 128 -20.65 4.50 -12.24
CA ASP A 128 -20.70 5.11 -13.56
C ASP A 128 -20.19 4.15 -14.65
N TYR A 129 -19.11 3.40 -14.41
CA TYR A 129 -18.71 2.34 -15.34
C TYR A 129 -19.71 1.20 -15.42
N LEU A 130 -20.38 0.82 -14.32
CA LEU A 130 -21.48 -0.14 -14.41
C LEU A 130 -22.68 0.42 -15.20
N ARG A 131 -22.99 1.72 -15.11
CA ARG A 131 -24.05 2.36 -15.91
C ARG A 131 -23.70 2.36 -17.40
N LEU A 132 -22.45 2.66 -17.75
CA LEU A 132 -21.94 2.58 -19.12
C LEU A 132 -22.00 1.14 -19.67
N ILE A 133 -21.63 0.15 -18.84
CA ILE A 133 -21.71 -1.29 -19.17
C ILE A 133 -23.17 -1.75 -19.38
N ILE A 134 -24.10 -1.40 -18.48
CA ILE A 134 -25.53 -1.74 -18.59
C ILE A 134 -26.13 -1.11 -19.86
N SER A 135 -25.68 0.09 -20.21
CA SER A 135 -26.14 0.81 -21.41
C SER A 135 -25.77 0.11 -22.72
N GLY A 136 -24.75 -0.76 -22.74
CA GLY A 136 -24.47 -1.67 -23.86
C GLY A 136 -23.94 -1.05 -25.16
N HIS A 137 -23.56 0.23 -25.15
CA HIS A 137 -23.18 0.97 -26.37
C HIS A 137 -21.67 0.96 -26.70
N MET A 138 -20.81 0.34 -25.87
CA MET A 138 -19.35 0.39 -26.02
C MET A 138 -18.70 -1.00 -25.91
N ASN A 139 -17.58 -1.17 -26.60
CA ASN A 139 -16.70 -2.32 -26.58
C ASN A 139 -15.78 -2.30 -25.34
N THR A 140 -15.30 -3.46 -24.90
CA THR A 140 -14.37 -3.60 -23.76
C THR A 140 -13.12 -2.73 -23.91
N PHE A 141 -12.58 -2.59 -25.13
CA PHE A 141 -11.42 -1.74 -25.41
C PHE A 141 -11.70 -0.23 -25.26
N GLU A 142 -12.93 0.21 -25.57
CA GLU A 142 -13.34 1.61 -25.44
C GLU A 142 -13.55 1.95 -23.95
N ILE A 143 -14.12 1.01 -23.20
CA ILE A 143 -14.25 1.10 -21.74
C ILE A 143 -12.86 1.08 -21.07
N GLU A 144 -11.93 0.23 -21.52
CA GLU A 144 -10.57 0.21 -20.98
C GLU A 144 -9.85 1.55 -21.19
N ALA A 145 -9.87 2.09 -22.41
CA ALA A 145 -9.27 3.39 -22.73
C ALA A 145 -9.87 4.54 -21.92
N LEU A 146 -11.20 4.56 -21.76
CA LEU A 146 -11.89 5.57 -20.95
C LEU A 146 -11.53 5.46 -19.46
N MET A 147 -11.45 4.24 -18.91
CA MET A 147 -11.03 4.00 -17.52
C MET A 147 -9.56 4.39 -17.27
N ASP A 148 -8.67 4.26 -18.26
CA ASP A 148 -7.29 4.73 -18.13
C ASP A 148 -7.19 6.26 -18.21
N GLU A 149 -7.89 6.91 -19.14
CA GLU A 149 -7.95 8.39 -19.26
C GLU A 149 -8.47 9.04 -17.96
N GLU A 150 -9.47 8.44 -17.30
CA GLU A 150 -9.98 8.93 -16.01
C GLU A 150 -8.98 8.70 -14.87
N ILE A 151 -8.27 7.57 -14.85
CA ILE A 151 -7.21 7.31 -13.86
C ILE A 151 -6.03 8.28 -14.04
N GLU A 152 -5.60 8.55 -15.27
CA GLU A 152 -4.56 9.55 -15.55
C GLU A 152 -5.02 10.97 -15.20
N THR A 153 -6.27 11.32 -15.51
CA THR A 153 -6.89 12.60 -15.10
C THR A 153 -6.89 12.74 -13.57
N HIS A 154 -7.31 11.70 -12.84
CA HIS A 154 -7.30 11.69 -11.38
C HIS A 154 -5.88 11.81 -10.80
N GLU A 155 -4.89 11.09 -11.35
CA GLU A 155 -3.49 11.19 -10.94
C GLU A 155 -2.94 12.61 -11.19
N SER A 156 -3.27 13.22 -12.32
CA SER A 156 -2.89 14.59 -12.68
C SER A 156 -3.52 15.64 -11.75
N GLU A 157 -4.83 15.57 -11.48
CA GLU A 157 -5.50 16.48 -10.54
C GLU A 157 -4.95 16.34 -9.11
N ALA A 158 -4.61 15.12 -8.68
CA ALA A 158 -4.09 14.84 -7.34
C ALA A 158 -2.59 15.19 -7.18
N GLU A 159 -1.81 15.18 -8.27
CA GLU A 159 -0.42 15.62 -8.27
C GLU A 159 -0.29 17.15 -8.14
N VAL A 160 -1.23 17.94 -8.70
CA VAL A 160 -1.17 19.41 -8.62
C VAL A 160 -0.95 19.92 -7.18
N PRO A 161 -1.77 19.57 -6.16
CA PRO A 161 -1.51 19.96 -4.77
C PRO A 161 -0.17 19.47 -4.18
N ALA A 162 0.33 18.32 -4.62
CA ALA A 162 1.61 17.77 -4.15
C ALA A 162 2.79 18.54 -4.75
N ASN A 163 2.73 18.85 -6.05
CA ASN A 163 3.71 19.68 -6.73
C ASN A 163 3.72 21.12 -6.17
N SER A 164 2.54 21.73 -5.97
CA SER A 164 2.43 23.05 -5.33
C SER A 164 3.12 23.09 -3.95
N LEU A 165 2.99 22.03 -3.15
CA LEU A 165 3.61 21.95 -1.83
C LEU A 165 5.12 21.64 -1.90
N ALA A 166 5.57 20.85 -2.87
CA ALA A 166 6.99 20.61 -3.13
C ALA A 166 7.72 21.91 -3.53
N LEU A 167 7.16 22.69 -4.45
CA LEU A 167 7.73 23.98 -4.90
C LEU A 167 7.83 25.02 -3.76
N VAL A 168 6.90 25.01 -2.81
CA VAL A 168 7.03 25.81 -1.57
C VAL A 168 8.17 25.29 -0.72
N GLY A 169 8.25 23.97 -0.53
CA GLY A 169 9.35 23.32 0.19
C GLY A 169 10.72 23.71 -0.37
N ASP A 170 10.90 23.61 -1.69
CA ASP A 170 12.18 23.85 -2.36
C ASP A 170 12.54 25.34 -2.50
N SER A 171 11.59 26.27 -2.32
CA SER A 171 11.86 27.72 -2.34
C SER A 171 12.15 28.33 -0.96
N LEU A 172 11.70 27.71 0.13
CA LEU A 172 11.98 28.15 1.50
C LEU A 172 13.49 28.31 1.86
N PRO A 173 14.43 27.47 1.38
CA PRO A 173 15.87 27.68 1.62
C PRO A 173 16.38 28.94 0.92
N ALA A 174 15.90 29.23 -0.30
CA ALA A 174 16.27 30.43 -1.04
C ALA A 174 15.75 31.70 -0.33
N PHE A 175 14.55 31.67 0.22
CA PHE A 175 14.05 32.78 1.06
C PHE A 175 14.81 32.90 2.39
N GLY A 176 15.33 31.79 2.95
CA GLY A 176 16.27 31.81 4.08
C GLY A 176 17.58 32.53 3.76
N ILE A 177 18.13 32.33 2.55
CA ILE A 177 19.31 33.07 2.06
C ILE A 177 18.98 34.56 1.88
N VAL A 178 17.79 34.91 1.35
CA VAL A 178 17.36 36.32 1.23
C VAL A 178 17.25 36.98 2.62
N ALA A 179 16.64 36.30 3.60
CA ALA A 179 16.57 36.80 4.98
C ALA A 179 17.97 37.04 5.57
N ALA A 180 18.89 36.09 5.38
CA ALA A 180 20.28 36.21 5.84
C ALA A 180 21.04 37.37 5.18
N VAL A 181 20.89 37.56 3.86
CA VAL A 181 21.49 38.71 3.16
C VAL A 181 20.93 40.04 3.69
N MET A 182 19.62 40.13 3.93
CA MET A 182 19.02 41.32 4.55
C MET A 182 19.54 41.58 5.97
N GLY A 183 19.70 40.53 6.78
CA GLY A 183 20.27 40.62 8.13
C GLY A 183 21.74 41.07 8.14
N VAL A 184 22.58 40.53 7.24
CA VAL A 184 23.98 40.94 7.08
C VAL A 184 24.08 42.40 6.61
N VAL A 185 23.23 42.83 5.67
CA VAL A 185 23.16 44.25 5.25
C VAL A 185 22.77 45.16 6.42
N HIS A 186 21.82 44.76 7.28
CA HIS A 186 21.45 45.53 8.47
C HIS A 186 22.57 45.60 9.52
N ALA A 187 23.31 44.50 9.71
CA ALA A 187 24.47 44.44 10.60
C ALA A 187 25.60 45.37 10.11
N LEU A 188 25.95 45.30 8.82
CA LEU A 188 26.98 46.16 8.21
C LEU A 188 26.56 47.63 8.16
N GLY A 189 25.28 47.92 7.97
CA GLY A 189 24.71 49.27 8.15
C GLY A 189 24.70 49.78 9.60
N SER A 190 25.14 48.96 10.55
CA SER A 190 25.28 49.27 11.98
C SER A 190 26.73 49.07 12.48
N ALA A 191 27.73 49.13 11.59
CA ALA A 191 29.13 48.79 11.89
C ALA A 191 29.80 49.65 12.98
N ASP A 192 29.28 50.85 13.27
CA ASP A 192 29.78 51.74 14.32
C ASP A 192 29.46 51.25 15.76
N ARG A 193 28.67 50.18 15.90
CA ARG A 193 28.27 49.61 17.20
C ARG A 193 29.37 48.78 17.85
N PRO A 194 29.32 48.57 19.19
CA PRO A 194 30.21 47.63 19.87
C PRO A 194 30.17 46.22 19.25
N ALA A 195 31.33 45.56 19.17
CA ALA A 195 31.48 44.26 18.53
C ALA A 195 30.52 43.16 19.06
N ALA A 196 30.09 43.26 20.31
CA ALA A 196 29.09 42.35 20.89
C ALA A 196 27.69 42.53 20.29
N GLU A 197 27.25 43.76 20.02
CA GLU A 197 25.98 44.04 19.32
C GLU A 197 26.07 43.63 17.85
N LEU A 198 27.18 43.96 17.19
CA LEU A 198 27.41 43.57 15.80
C LEU A 198 27.42 42.04 15.63
N GLY A 199 28.05 41.33 16.56
CA GLY A 199 28.01 39.86 16.63
C GLY A 199 26.61 39.30 16.81
N ALA A 200 25.75 39.93 17.63
CA ALA A 200 24.36 39.53 17.77
C ALA A 200 23.54 39.75 16.47
N LEU A 201 23.72 40.88 15.78
CA LEU A 201 23.06 41.15 14.49
C LEU A 201 23.47 40.14 13.40
N ILE A 202 24.76 39.76 13.34
CA ILE A 202 25.25 38.72 12.43
C ILE A 202 24.72 37.34 12.84
N ALA A 203 24.70 37.02 14.13
CA ALA A 203 24.16 35.76 14.63
C ALA A 203 22.66 35.61 14.30
N HIS A 204 21.87 36.68 14.41
CA HIS A 204 20.48 36.71 13.96
C HIS A 204 20.39 36.40 12.47
N ALA A 205 21.15 37.08 11.60
CA ALA A 205 21.12 36.85 10.15
C ALA A 205 21.42 35.40 9.73
N MET A 206 22.23 34.66 10.50
CA MET A 206 22.50 33.24 10.23
C MET A 206 21.31 32.32 10.57
N VAL A 207 20.40 32.74 11.45
CA VAL A 207 19.19 32.00 11.81
C VAL A 207 18.22 31.93 10.63
N GLY A 208 18.15 32.94 9.76
CA GLY A 208 17.28 32.94 8.58
C GLY A 208 17.59 31.81 7.60
N THR A 209 18.88 31.53 7.34
CA THR A 209 19.28 30.39 6.49
C THR A 209 18.95 29.06 7.16
N PHE A 210 19.19 28.94 8.47
CA PHE A 210 18.84 27.75 9.25
C PHE A 210 17.33 27.48 9.24
N LEU A 211 16.50 28.49 9.50
CA LEU A 211 15.04 28.38 9.49
C LEU A 211 14.50 28.03 8.10
N GLY A 212 15.04 28.63 7.03
CA GLY A 212 14.65 28.32 5.65
C GLY A 212 14.88 26.84 5.30
N ILE A 213 16.07 26.31 5.61
CA ILE A 213 16.43 24.90 5.39
C ILE A 213 15.60 23.95 6.28
N LEU A 214 15.40 24.30 7.55
CA LEU A 214 14.64 23.50 8.51
C LEU A 214 13.15 23.40 8.12
N LEU A 215 12.52 24.53 7.76
CA LEU A 215 11.12 24.56 7.32
C LEU A 215 10.91 23.81 6.01
N ALA A 216 11.84 23.95 5.06
CA ALA A 216 11.83 23.23 3.79
C ALA A 216 11.82 21.70 3.98
N TYR A 217 12.96 21.15 4.38
CA TYR A 217 13.19 19.70 4.35
C TYR A 217 12.70 18.98 5.62
N GLY A 218 12.60 19.69 6.75
CA GLY A 218 12.06 19.15 8.00
C GLY A 218 10.55 19.10 8.06
N PHE A 219 9.84 20.01 7.36
CA PHE A 219 8.39 20.18 7.50
C PHE A 219 7.61 20.11 6.18
N ILE A 220 7.96 20.90 5.18
CA ILE A 220 7.12 21.12 3.99
C ILE A 220 7.33 20.04 2.91
N SER A 221 8.55 19.83 2.42
CA SER A 221 8.82 18.85 1.35
C SER A 221 8.39 17.41 1.71
N PRO A 222 8.53 16.92 2.97
CA PRO A 222 8.00 15.61 3.37
C PRO A 222 6.48 15.47 3.24
N LEU A 223 5.70 16.55 3.42
CA LEU A 223 4.24 16.51 3.28
C LEU A 223 3.82 16.30 1.81
N ALA A 224 4.57 16.85 0.86
CA ALA A 224 4.34 16.61 -0.56
C ALA A 224 4.52 15.12 -0.92
N SER A 225 5.59 14.49 -0.41
CA SER A 225 5.82 13.05 -0.59
C SER A 225 4.69 12.18 0.00
N VAL A 226 4.18 12.53 1.19
CA VAL A 226 3.03 11.82 1.80
C VAL A 226 1.73 12.06 1.02
N LEU A 227 1.56 13.22 0.39
CA LEU A 227 0.39 13.48 -0.46
C LEU A 227 0.39 12.59 -1.71
N ARG A 228 1.54 12.47 -2.39
CA ARG A 228 1.71 11.56 -3.54
C ARG A 228 1.44 10.10 -3.17
N GLN A 229 1.91 9.64 -2.00
CA GLN A 229 1.64 8.30 -1.50
C GLN A 229 0.13 8.03 -1.36
N LYS A 230 -0.65 8.96 -0.80
CA LYS A 230 -2.11 8.82 -0.68
C LYS A 230 -2.87 8.92 -2.00
N SER A 231 -2.34 9.70 -2.96
CA SER A 231 -2.85 9.71 -4.33
C SER A 231 -2.70 8.33 -4.97
N ALA A 232 -1.47 7.79 -4.95
CA ALA A 232 -1.16 6.48 -5.50
C ALA A 232 -1.98 5.34 -4.87
N GLU A 233 -2.24 5.36 -3.56
CA GLU A 233 -3.16 4.40 -2.91
C GLU A 233 -4.58 4.45 -3.50
N THR A 234 -5.08 5.64 -3.85
CA THR A 234 -6.42 5.83 -4.44
C THR A 234 -6.46 5.30 -5.88
N SER A 235 -5.52 5.73 -6.74
CA SER A 235 -5.45 5.30 -8.13
C SER A 235 -5.16 3.80 -8.26
N LYS A 236 -4.38 3.22 -7.33
CA LYS A 236 -4.19 1.77 -7.25
C LYS A 236 -5.50 1.01 -7.01
N MET A 237 -6.44 1.61 -6.28
CA MET A 237 -7.75 1.01 -6.06
C MET A 237 -8.68 1.18 -7.28
N MET A 238 -8.60 2.29 -8.02
CA MET A 238 -9.27 2.46 -9.32
C MET A 238 -8.76 1.42 -10.34
N GLN A 239 -7.45 1.21 -10.44
CA GLN A 239 -6.84 0.16 -11.27
C GLN A 239 -7.32 -1.25 -10.88
N CYS A 240 -7.55 -1.51 -9.58
CA CYS A 240 -8.13 -2.77 -9.10
C CYS A 240 -9.59 -2.94 -9.55
N VAL A 241 -10.40 -1.87 -9.53
CA VAL A 241 -11.76 -1.89 -10.11
C VAL A 241 -11.70 -2.14 -11.62
N LYS A 242 -10.88 -1.37 -12.36
CA LYS A 242 -10.69 -1.49 -13.82
C LYS A 242 -10.44 -2.94 -14.24
N VAL A 243 -9.37 -3.53 -13.72
CA VAL A 243 -8.97 -4.90 -14.08
C VAL A 243 -10.02 -5.93 -13.69
N THR A 244 -10.76 -5.72 -12.60
CA THR A 244 -11.86 -6.61 -12.20
C THR A 244 -13.06 -6.53 -13.16
N LEU A 245 -13.51 -5.32 -13.51
CA LEU A 245 -14.64 -5.11 -14.42
C LEU A 245 -14.32 -5.56 -15.85
N LEU A 246 -13.18 -5.17 -16.40
CA LEU A 246 -12.73 -5.60 -17.74
C LEU A 246 -12.59 -7.13 -17.83
N SER A 247 -12.14 -7.80 -16.77
CA SER A 247 -12.12 -9.27 -16.73
C SER A 247 -13.52 -9.87 -16.82
N ASN A 248 -14.54 -9.24 -16.22
CA ASN A 248 -15.91 -9.73 -16.32
C ASN A 248 -16.55 -9.47 -17.68
N LEU A 249 -16.25 -8.32 -18.31
CA LEU A 249 -16.65 -8.01 -19.70
C LEU A 249 -16.04 -9.00 -20.70
N ASN A 250 -14.77 -9.37 -20.52
CA ASN A 250 -14.11 -10.46 -21.25
C ASN A 250 -14.64 -11.86 -20.91
N GLY A 251 -15.77 -11.97 -20.20
CA GLY A 251 -16.51 -13.20 -19.98
C GLY A 251 -16.05 -14.08 -18.82
N TYR A 252 -14.92 -13.75 -18.16
CA TYR A 252 -14.40 -14.57 -17.06
C TYR A 252 -15.42 -14.68 -15.90
N ALA A 253 -15.43 -15.85 -15.26
CA ALA A 253 -16.31 -16.11 -14.13
C ALA A 253 -16.01 -15.16 -12.95
N PRO A 254 -17.01 -14.70 -12.17
CA PRO A 254 -16.80 -13.73 -11.10
C PRO A 254 -15.66 -14.04 -10.12
N PRO A 255 -15.41 -15.30 -9.66
CA PRO A 255 -14.24 -15.58 -8.81
C PRO A 255 -12.89 -15.27 -9.48
N ILE A 256 -12.79 -15.51 -10.79
CA ILE A 256 -11.57 -15.31 -11.59
C ILE A 256 -11.34 -13.81 -11.85
N ALA A 257 -12.40 -13.07 -12.16
CA ALA A 257 -12.32 -11.61 -12.36
C ALA A 257 -11.80 -10.89 -11.09
N VAL A 258 -12.23 -11.33 -9.90
CA VAL A 258 -11.75 -10.79 -8.62
C VAL A 258 -10.28 -11.16 -8.35
N GLU A 259 -9.84 -12.37 -8.75
CA GLU A 259 -8.42 -12.76 -8.68
C GLU A 259 -7.52 -11.86 -9.55
N PHE A 260 -7.97 -11.49 -10.75
CA PHE A 260 -7.26 -10.54 -11.61
C PHE A 260 -7.12 -9.18 -10.91
N GLY A 261 -8.21 -8.67 -10.31
CA GLY A 261 -8.19 -7.48 -9.45
C GLY A 261 -7.17 -7.59 -8.30
N ARG A 262 -7.23 -8.67 -7.51
CA ARG A 262 -6.30 -8.93 -6.38
C ARG A 262 -4.84 -8.93 -6.83
N LYS A 263 -4.53 -9.41 -8.03
CA LYS A 263 -3.17 -9.42 -8.60
C LYS A 263 -2.63 -8.03 -8.95
N THR A 264 -3.47 -6.99 -9.04
CA THR A 264 -3.01 -5.60 -9.21
C THR A 264 -2.40 -5.00 -7.93
N LEU A 265 -2.92 -5.38 -6.76
CA LEU A 265 -2.64 -4.73 -5.47
C LEU A 265 -1.19 -4.86 -5.01
N TYR A 266 -0.65 -3.86 -4.30
CA TYR A 266 0.70 -3.94 -3.71
C TYR A 266 0.84 -5.12 -2.74
N SER A 267 2.01 -5.78 -2.74
CA SER A 267 2.26 -7.02 -2.00
C SER A 267 2.05 -6.93 -0.48
N SER A 268 2.17 -5.74 0.11
CA SER A 268 1.93 -5.48 1.54
C SER A 268 0.45 -5.56 1.95
N GLU A 269 -0.44 -4.98 1.14
CA GLU A 269 -1.89 -4.91 1.44
C GLU A 269 -2.71 -5.95 0.67
N ARG A 270 -2.09 -6.67 -0.28
CA ARG A 270 -2.73 -7.73 -1.08
C ARG A 270 -3.20 -8.88 -0.20
N PRO A 271 -4.50 -9.24 -0.21
CA PRO A 271 -4.99 -10.47 0.44
C PRO A 271 -4.32 -11.73 -0.11
N SER A 272 -4.17 -12.76 0.71
CA SER A 272 -3.84 -14.09 0.20
C SER A 272 -5.02 -14.67 -0.61
N PHE A 273 -4.77 -15.72 -1.39
CA PHE A 273 -5.81 -16.41 -2.15
C PHE A 273 -6.88 -16.99 -1.21
N ILE A 274 -6.44 -17.65 -0.13
CA ILE A 274 -7.31 -18.34 0.83
C ILE A 274 -8.20 -17.34 1.57
N GLU A 275 -7.64 -16.22 2.06
CA GLU A 275 -8.41 -15.17 2.73
C GLU A 275 -9.50 -14.61 1.81
N LEU A 276 -9.17 -14.27 0.56
CA LEU A 276 -10.14 -13.75 -0.39
C LEU A 276 -11.23 -14.80 -0.68
N GLU A 277 -10.84 -16.05 -0.96
CA GLU A 277 -11.82 -17.08 -1.30
C GLU A 277 -12.77 -17.38 -0.14
N GLU A 278 -12.26 -17.47 1.10
CA GLU A 278 -13.10 -17.64 2.29
C GLU A 278 -14.04 -16.45 2.48
N HIS A 279 -13.56 -15.22 2.33
CA HIS A 279 -14.37 -14.02 2.47
C HIS A 279 -15.48 -13.94 1.41
N VAL A 280 -15.15 -14.24 0.15
CA VAL A 280 -16.10 -14.33 -0.97
C VAL A 280 -17.12 -15.46 -0.76
N ARG A 281 -16.70 -16.63 -0.27
CA ARG A 281 -17.59 -17.75 0.10
C ARG A 281 -18.53 -17.37 1.25
N ALA A 282 -18.04 -16.69 2.28
CA ALA A 282 -18.84 -16.21 3.42
C ALA A 282 -19.86 -15.13 3.01
N VAL A 283 -19.50 -14.29 2.04
CA VAL A 283 -20.38 -13.29 1.43
C VAL A 283 -21.47 -13.93 0.56
N LYS A 284 -21.17 -15.03 -0.13
CA LYS A 284 -22.14 -15.78 -0.95
C LYS A 284 -23.28 -16.40 -0.12
N ASN A 285 -23.00 -16.85 1.10
CA ASN A 285 -23.95 -17.56 1.97
C ASN A 285 -24.19 -16.82 3.31
N PRO A 286 -24.89 -15.67 3.34
CA PRO A 286 -25.07 -14.87 4.56
C PRO A 286 -25.82 -15.61 5.68
N HIS A 287 -26.68 -16.58 5.37
CA HIS A 287 -27.36 -17.43 6.35
C HIS A 287 -26.42 -18.35 7.15
N ASN A 288 -25.18 -18.57 6.71
CA ASN A 288 -24.21 -19.37 7.45
C ASN A 288 -23.55 -18.61 8.60
N ARG A 289 -23.93 -17.35 8.86
CA ARG A 289 -23.50 -16.56 10.04
C ARG A 289 -24.21 -16.99 11.35
N ARG A 290 -24.33 -18.28 11.61
CA ARG A 290 -24.80 -18.81 12.91
C ARG A 290 -23.65 -19.48 13.66
N GLN A 291 -23.28 -18.82 14.76
CA GLN A 291 -22.20 -19.15 15.70
C GLN A 291 -20.79 -19.01 15.12
N PRO A 292 -19.81 -18.48 15.89
CA PRO A 292 -18.43 -18.84 15.65
C PRO A 292 -18.31 -20.35 15.92
N ARG A 293 -17.61 -21.09 15.05
CA ARG A 293 -17.16 -22.43 15.44
C ARG A 293 -16.25 -22.25 16.64
N LYS A 294 -16.70 -22.69 17.81
CA LYS A 294 -15.78 -23.08 18.88
C LYS A 294 -14.81 -24.09 18.27
N HIS A 295 -13.58 -24.13 18.78
CA HIS A 295 -12.70 -25.26 18.48
C HIS A 295 -13.32 -26.50 19.14
N GLU A 296 -14.13 -27.23 18.37
CA GLU A 296 -14.44 -28.62 18.69
C GLU A 296 -13.14 -29.38 18.45
N GLU A 297 -12.52 -29.83 19.55
CA GLU A 297 -11.45 -30.82 19.58
C GLU A 297 -12.03 -32.19 19.16
N SER A 298 -12.54 -32.25 17.94
CA SER A 298 -13.24 -33.40 17.36
C SER A 298 -12.25 -34.48 16.96
N SER A 299 -11.77 -35.19 17.99
CA SER A 299 -11.38 -36.59 17.94
C SER A 299 -10.55 -37.02 16.71
N ALA A 300 -9.23 -36.80 16.78
CA ALA A 300 -8.29 -37.57 15.96
C ALA A 300 -8.37 -39.10 16.22
N SER A 301 -9.08 -39.53 17.29
CA SER A 301 -9.28 -40.94 17.63
C SER A 301 -10.18 -41.70 16.64
N ASP A 302 -11.12 -41.03 15.96
CA ASP A 302 -12.12 -41.75 15.15
C ASP A 302 -11.66 -42.09 13.73
N TYR A 303 -10.73 -41.34 13.13
CA TYR A 303 -10.12 -41.74 11.85
C TYR A 303 -9.23 -42.99 12.01
N CYS A 304 -8.58 -43.15 13.17
CA CYS A 304 -7.76 -44.31 13.50
C CYS A 304 -8.58 -45.60 13.75
N ARG A 305 -9.88 -45.48 14.03
CA ARG A 305 -10.78 -46.63 14.27
C ARG A 305 -11.29 -47.30 13.00
N GLN A 306 -11.35 -46.60 11.86
CA GLN A 306 -11.95 -47.14 10.64
C GLN A 306 -10.99 -48.01 9.81
N THR A 307 -9.68 -47.78 9.90
CA THR A 307 -8.67 -48.57 9.18
C THR A 307 -8.35 -49.91 9.83
N THR A 308 -8.69 -50.11 11.10
CA THR A 308 -8.45 -51.36 11.87
C THR A 308 -9.59 -52.38 11.78
N GLN A 309 -10.64 -52.12 10.99
CA GLN A 309 -11.83 -52.99 10.91
C GLN A 309 -11.89 -53.90 9.66
N SER A 310 -10.85 -53.93 8.81
CA SER A 310 -10.81 -54.74 7.58
C SER A 310 -9.54 -55.59 7.42
N GLN A 311 -9.29 -56.49 8.37
CA GLN A 311 -8.76 -57.85 8.16
C GLN A 311 -8.54 -58.55 9.51
N LYS A 312 -9.16 -59.72 9.72
CA LYS A 312 -8.86 -60.60 10.85
C LYS A 312 -8.98 -62.08 10.46
N PRO A 313 -7.86 -62.74 10.07
CA PRO A 313 -7.84 -64.20 9.98
C PRO A 313 -8.04 -64.82 11.38
N ARG A 314 -8.43 -66.10 11.42
CA ARG A 314 -8.73 -66.82 12.67
C ARG A 314 -7.45 -67.40 13.30
N GLY A 315 -7.27 -67.19 14.61
CA GLY A 315 -6.37 -68.00 15.45
C GLY A 315 -5.33 -67.22 16.25
N SER A 316 -4.94 -67.82 17.39
CA SER A 316 -3.90 -67.38 18.34
C SER A 316 -4.04 -65.98 18.95
N THR A 317 -3.14 -65.65 19.90
CA THR A 317 -3.48 -64.85 21.09
C THR A 317 -2.31 -64.09 21.73
N TRP A 318 -2.55 -62.80 21.98
CA TRP A 318 -1.96 -61.91 23.01
C TRP A 318 -0.51 -61.40 22.87
N ILE A 319 -0.29 -60.27 23.58
CA ILE A 319 0.95 -59.50 23.81
C ILE A 319 1.49 -58.81 22.53
N VAL A 320 1.27 -57.52 22.23
CA VAL A 320 1.29 -56.23 22.97
C VAL A 320 2.69 -55.59 23.05
N GLU A 321 2.75 -54.29 22.68
CA GLU A 321 3.84 -53.31 22.79
C GLU A 321 5.09 -53.47 21.88
N ASP A 322 5.68 -52.40 21.32
CA ASP A 322 5.10 -51.10 20.94
C ASP A 322 5.98 -50.42 19.87
N CYS A 323 5.41 -49.62 18.96
CA CYS A 323 6.19 -48.81 18.00
C CYS A 323 5.37 -47.71 17.33
N LEU A 324 5.09 -46.60 18.03
CA LEU A 324 4.71 -45.33 17.38
C LEU A 324 4.86 -44.13 18.33
N CYS A 325 5.79 -43.21 18.02
CA CYS A 325 5.60 -41.75 18.04
C CYS A 325 6.93 -40.98 17.97
N ARG A 326 7.17 -40.28 16.84
CA ARG A 326 7.27 -38.80 16.79
C ARG A 326 7.55 -38.35 15.36
N LEU A 327 6.52 -37.78 14.73
CA LEU A 327 6.74 -36.73 13.72
C LEU A 327 6.60 -35.37 14.41
N TYR A 328 7.27 -34.39 13.82
CA TYR A 328 7.45 -33.03 14.34
C TYR A 328 6.14 -32.24 14.45
N ASP A 329 6.10 -31.27 15.38
CA ASP A 329 5.81 -29.89 14.99
C ASP A 329 6.41 -28.86 15.97
N CYS A 330 6.48 -27.59 15.51
CA CYS A 330 6.82 -26.34 16.21
C CYS A 330 8.18 -26.14 16.93
N ASP A 331 8.88 -25.11 16.44
CA ASP A 331 9.48 -23.98 17.18
C ASP A 331 10.14 -24.22 18.55
N ASP A 332 11.48 -24.14 18.59
CA ASP A 332 12.13 -22.96 19.22
C ASP A 332 13.55 -22.75 18.65
N GLY A 333 13.99 -21.50 18.52
CA GLY A 333 15.18 -21.15 17.75
C GLY A 333 16.47 -21.01 18.56
N LEU A 334 17.31 -22.06 18.64
CA LEU A 334 18.72 -21.92 19.07
C LEU A 334 19.63 -23.10 18.62
N PHE A 335 20.94 -22.82 18.60
CA PHE A 335 22.09 -23.72 18.36
C PHE A 335 22.46 -24.17 16.93
N SER A 336 23.78 -24.24 16.71
CA SER A 336 24.48 -24.67 15.50
C SER A 336 24.98 -26.12 15.61
N GLY A 337 25.27 -26.79 14.49
CA GLY A 337 26.06 -28.02 14.49
C GLY A 337 26.18 -28.72 13.12
N ASP A 338 27.40 -28.83 12.60
CA ASP A 338 27.74 -29.65 11.43
C ASP A 338 28.04 -31.11 11.82
N VAL A 339 27.40 -32.09 11.16
CA VAL A 339 27.87 -33.46 10.87
C VAL A 339 27.03 -33.93 9.65
N ALA A 340 27.52 -34.05 8.41
CA ALA A 340 28.59 -34.89 7.83
C ALA A 340 28.20 -36.37 7.60
N ASP A 341 28.39 -36.81 6.34
CA ASP A 341 28.49 -38.18 5.81
C ASP A 341 27.61 -39.35 6.32
N LEU A 342 26.88 -39.97 5.38
CA LEU A 342 27.17 -41.38 5.06
C LEU A 342 26.79 -41.75 3.61
N HIS A 343 27.77 -42.26 2.84
CA HIS A 343 27.55 -42.91 1.55
C HIS A 343 27.08 -44.36 1.74
N LEU A 344 26.19 -44.86 0.85
CA LEU A 344 26.21 -46.27 0.40
C LEU A 344 25.37 -46.50 -0.88
N GLN A 345 25.90 -47.31 -1.80
CA GLN A 345 25.34 -47.82 -3.06
C GLN A 345 25.97 -49.22 -3.30
N PRO A 346 25.57 -50.01 -4.32
CA PRO A 346 24.21 -50.32 -4.80
C PRO A 346 24.06 -51.86 -5.00
N LYS A 347 22.96 -52.35 -5.62
CA LYS A 347 22.99 -53.60 -6.44
C LYS A 347 21.83 -53.71 -7.44
N ARG A 348 22.02 -54.52 -8.49
CA ARG A 348 21.09 -54.74 -9.63
C ARG A 348 20.64 -56.20 -9.72
N ALA A 349 19.50 -56.44 -10.37
CA ALA A 349 19.26 -57.41 -11.46
C ALA A 349 17.80 -57.18 -11.95
N ASP A 350 17.55 -56.69 -13.17
CA ASP A 350 17.43 -57.41 -14.46
C ASP A 350 16.04 -58.05 -14.64
N SER A 351 15.37 -58.02 -15.80
CA SER A 351 15.64 -57.40 -17.13
C SER A 351 14.37 -56.62 -17.60
N ASP A 352 13.97 -56.35 -18.86
CA ASP A 352 14.35 -56.76 -20.23
C ASP A 352 13.76 -55.80 -21.31
N CYS A 353 13.92 -56.14 -22.60
CA CYS A 353 13.19 -55.66 -23.80
C CYS A 353 13.32 -54.18 -24.24
N GLY A 354 13.89 -53.96 -25.45
CA GLY A 354 13.52 -52.82 -26.32
C GLY A 354 14.66 -52.04 -26.98
N VAL A 355 15.22 -52.56 -28.10
CA VAL A 355 16.40 -51.98 -28.78
C VAL A 355 16.10 -50.67 -29.56
N LEU A 356 17.01 -49.70 -29.35
CA LEU A 356 17.50 -48.55 -30.14
C LEU A 356 17.32 -48.55 -31.69
N PRO A 357 17.61 -47.44 -32.42
CA PRO A 357 18.13 -46.11 -32.01
C PRO A 357 17.12 -44.96 -32.38
N ASP A 358 17.38 -43.69 -32.70
CA ASP A 358 18.55 -42.77 -32.88
C ASP A 358 18.01 -41.30 -32.84
N SER A 359 18.75 -40.17 -32.85
CA SER A 359 20.19 -39.83 -32.74
C SER A 359 20.33 -38.37 -32.25
N THR A 360 21.45 -37.99 -31.63
CA THR A 360 21.87 -36.58 -31.40
C THR A 360 23.39 -36.46 -31.29
N GLY A 361 24.00 -35.51 -32.01
CA GLY A 361 25.46 -35.31 -32.06
C GLY A 361 26.01 -34.32 -31.03
N ASP A 362 27.34 -34.36 -30.85
CA ASP A 362 28.14 -33.53 -29.95
C ASP A 362 27.88 -32.01 -30.01
N CYS A 363 28.08 -31.33 -28.88
CA CYS A 363 28.83 -30.07 -28.90
C CYS A 363 29.48 -29.69 -27.54
N GLY A 364 30.79 -29.92 -27.45
CA GLY A 364 31.74 -28.82 -27.25
C GLY A 364 31.89 -28.17 -25.88
N TYR A 365 32.93 -28.56 -25.15
CA TYR A 365 33.53 -27.81 -24.04
C TYR A 365 34.08 -26.43 -24.52
N GLY A 366 33.93 -25.35 -23.73
CA GLY A 366 34.52 -24.03 -24.04
C GLY A 366 34.59 -23.08 -22.83
N ARG A 367 35.66 -22.27 -22.72
CA ARG A 367 35.92 -21.38 -21.56
C ARG A 367 36.22 -19.93 -22.00
N ARG A 368 35.86 -18.97 -21.12
CA ARG A 368 36.49 -17.62 -20.97
C ARG A 368 36.35 -16.66 -22.17
N SER A 369 36.60 -15.34 -22.05
CA SER A 369 36.42 -14.36 -20.96
C SER A 369 36.81 -12.97 -21.48
N HIS A 370 36.14 -11.90 -21.02
CA HIS A 370 36.43 -10.48 -21.32
C HIS A 370 36.33 -10.04 -22.79
N PHE A 371 35.41 -9.12 -23.07
CA PHE A 371 35.74 -7.69 -22.95
C PHE A 371 34.58 -6.94 -22.29
#